data_AF-A0A1H3M504-F1
#
_entry.id   AF-A0A1H3M504-F1
#
_cell.length_a   1.000
_cell.length_b   1.000
_cell.length_c   1.000
_cell.angle_alpha   90.00
_cell.angle_beta   90.00
_cell.angle_gamma   90.00
#
_symmetry.space_group_name_H-M   'P 1'
#
loop_
_entity.id
_entity.type
_entity.pdbx_description
1 polymer ?
#
loop_
_entity_poly.entity_id
_entity_poly.type
_entity_poly.pdbx_seq_one_letter_code
_entity_poly.pdbx_strand_id
1 'polypeptide(L)'
;MDHDRSRTMPQLSNAQLQGLAASNLDAGVVLDADWDDPYPDAPCWGFALFGGPGGHADNTPPTISTQAFVLNAAGLIVGLNPGFVQWVQQDIGGAAATAQAQALAANFQAAFIDLDDDAQQACSDALARLCAVAAGLTLSAANGTAPTSYSVVMASDHWYSWEHWALGLANNVGQPEYPAVQYCQRYAGGNPVKTRSRQVWGAHPILTRVYLTELLDGHVSYLEHAQGWPG
;
A
#
# COMPACT_ATOMS: atom_id res chain seq x y z
N MET A 1 -15.85 3.49 -21.77
CA MET A 1 -15.47 4.88 -21.47
C MET A 1 -13.97 4.88 -21.35
N ASP A 2 -13.30 5.44 -22.36
CA ASP A 2 -11.84 5.55 -22.39
C ASP A 2 -11.41 6.55 -21.30
N HIS A 3 -10.93 6.02 -20.19
CA HIS A 3 -10.15 6.84 -19.26
C HIS A 3 -8.82 7.15 -19.94
N ASP A 4 -8.63 8.42 -20.22
CA ASP A 4 -7.39 9.05 -20.64
C ASP A 4 -6.21 8.55 -19.79
N ARG A 5 -5.47 7.58 -20.34
CA ARG A 5 -4.25 7.01 -19.75
C ARG A 5 -3.01 7.85 -20.08
N SER A 6 -3.14 9.07 -20.60
CA SER A 6 -1.98 9.91 -20.92
C SER A 6 -1.54 10.83 -19.78
N ARG A 7 -2.21 10.80 -18.63
CA ARG A 7 -1.75 11.50 -17.43
C ARG A 7 -0.71 10.63 -16.72
N THR A 8 0.56 10.87 -17.01
CA THR A 8 1.68 10.34 -16.21
C THR A 8 1.41 10.68 -14.74
N MET A 9 1.41 9.70 -13.84
CA MET A 9 1.13 9.99 -12.44
C MET A 9 2.31 10.78 -11.83
N PRO A 10 2.05 11.68 -10.87
CA PRO A 10 3.06 12.57 -10.37
C PRO A 10 4.18 11.86 -9.60
N GLN A 11 5.41 12.34 -9.81
CA GLN A 11 6.58 12.04 -8.99
C GLN A 11 7.00 13.29 -8.23
N LEU A 12 7.38 13.13 -6.97
CA LEU A 12 7.97 14.19 -6.18
C LEU A 12 9.38 14.53 -6.70
N SER A 13 9.67 15.82 -6.76
CA SER A 13 11.02 16.34 -6.99
C SER A 13 11.94 16.02 -5.80
N ASN A 14 13.25 16.07 -6.06
CA ASN A 14 14.26 15.94 -5.00
C ASN A 14 14.09 16.99 -3.89
N ALA A 15 13.66 18.21 -4.24
CA ALA A 15 13.40 19.25 -3.25
C ALA A 15 12.23 18.83 -2.34
N GLN A 16 11.13 18.34 -2.90
CA GLN A 16 9.99 17.84 -2.14
C GLN A 16 10.38 16.67 -1.23
N LEU A 17 11.10 15.67 -1.76
CA LEU A 17 11.60 14.55 -0.96
C LEU A 17 12.53 15.01 0.17
N GLN A 18 13.41 15.98 -0.08
CA GLN A 18 14.32 16.53 0.92
C GLN A 18 13.60 17.35 1.99
N GLY A 19 12.59 18.12 1.59
CA GLY A 19 11.78 18.96 2.48
C GLY A 19 10.97 18.12 3.47
N LEU A 20 10.33 17.06 2.97
CA LEU A 20 9.62 16.06 3.79
C LEU A 20 10.56 15.27 4.73
N ALA A 21 11.87 15.35 4.48
CA ALA A 21 12.93 14.63 5.17
C ALA A 21 13.81 15.46 6.09
N ALA A 22 13.49 16.74 6.27
CA ALA A 22 14.35 17.68 6.97
C ALA A 22 14.61 17.24 8.43
N SER A 23 15.84 17.41 8.90
CA SER A 23 16.30 16.90 10.21
C SER A 23 15.63 17.56 11.42
N ASN A 24 14.99 18.71 11.21
CA ASN A 24 14.18 19.44 12.20
C ASN A 24 12.73 18.94 12.24
N LEU A 25 12.32 18.14 11.26
CA LEU A 25 11.12 17.34 11.35
C LEU A 25 11.51 16.07 12.10
N ASP A 26 10.69 15.67 13.09
CA ASP A 26 10.73 14.27 13.50
C ASP A 26 10.51 13.41 12.25
N ALA A 27 10.95 12.14 12.23
CA ALA A 27 10.62 11.33 11.06
C ALA A 27 9.12 11.24 11.03
N GLY A 28 8.62 11.54 9.86
CA GLY A 28 7.26 11.91 9.71
C GLY A 28 6.99 13.36 9.44
N VAL A 29 6.15 13.51 8.45
CA VAL A 29 5.50 14.75 8.09
C VAL A 29 4.26 14.99 8.96
N VAL A 30 4.31 16.05 9.78
CA VAL A 30 3.14 16.60 10.48
C VAL A 30 2.33 17.38 9.46
N LEU A 31 1.00 17.23 9.42
CA LEU A 31 0.18 18.09 8.56
C LEU A 31 0.05 19.49 9.14
N ASP A 32 -0.16 20.47 8.26
CA ASP A 32 -0.50 21.84 8.59
C ASP A 32 -1.65 21.86 9.60
N ALA A 33 -1.42 22.47 10.76
CA ALA A 33 -2.40 22.45 11.86
C ALA A 33 -3.73 23.13 11.50
N ASP A 34 -3.69 24.07 10.54
CA ASP A 34 -4.85 24.81 10.06
C ASP A 34 -5.49 24.17 8.81
N TRP A 35 -4.93 23.07 8.30
CA TRP A 35 -5.53 22.33 7.19
C TRP A 35 -6.59 21.36 7.72
N ASP A 36 -7.83 21.56 7.27
CA ASP A 36 -8.94 20.69 7.63
C ASP A 36 -8.86 19.40 6.79
N ASP A 37 -8.53 18.29 7.45
CA ASP A 37 -8.36 17.00 6.81
C ASP A 37 -9.71 16.56 6.21
N PRO A 38 -9.83 16.40 4.88
CA PRO A 38 -11.12 16.15 4.22
C PRO A 38 -11.70 14.76 4.50
N TYR A 39 -10.93 13.83 5.07
CA TYR A 39 -11.34 12.44 5.22
C TYR A 39 -11.05 11.85 6.61
N PRO A 40 -11.38 12.53 7.73
CA PRO A 40 -10.88 12.25 9.10
C PRO A 40 -10.91 10.77 9.51
N ASP A 41 -11.94 10.07 9.05
CA ASP A 41 -12.27 8.68 9.39
C ASP A 41 -11.79 7.65 8.36
N ALA A 42 -10.96 8.05 7.39
CA ALA A 42 -10.44 7.12 6.40
C ALA A 42 -9.64 5.99 7.08
N PRO A 43 -9.77 4.75 6.61
CA PRO A 43 -8.95 3.65 7.11
C PRO A 43 -7.48 3.87 6.76
N CYS A 44 -6.57 3.23 7.48
CA CYS A 44 -5.12 3.37 7.28
C CYS A 44 -4.67 3.04 5.84
N TRP A 45 -5.31 2.05 5.21
CA TRP A 45 -5.09 1.70 3.80
C TRP A 45 -5.62 2.74 2.81
N GLY A 46 -6.59 3.58 3.21
CA GLY A 46 -7.20 4.58 2.35
C GLY A 46 -6.19 5.61 1.86
N PHE A 47 -5.42 6.17 2.80
CA PHE A 47 -4.31 7.04 2.42
C PHE A 47 -3.18 6.26 1.75
N ALA A 48 -2.74 5.12 2.31
CA ALA A 48 -1.56 4.43 1.80
C ALA A 48 -1.69 3.89 0.37
N LEU A 49 -2.90 3.49 -0.05
CA LEU A 49 -3.17 2.94 -1.37
C LEU A 49 -3.81 3.96 -2.32
N PHE A 50 -4.69 4.83 -1.82
CA PHE A 50 -5.54 5.69 -2.65
C PHE A 50 -5.27 7.19 -2.49
N GLY A 51 -4.45 7.60 -1.52
CA GLY A 51 -4.23 9.01 -1.22
C GLY A 51 -5.48 9.76 -0.72
N GLY A 52 -6.44 9.06 -0.10
CA GLY A 52 -7.74 9.64 0.27
C GLY A 52 -8.62 8.76 1.17
N PRO A 53 -9.96 8.81 1.05
CA PRO A 53 -10.90 8.11 1.95
C PRO A 53 -10.89 6.58 1.83
N GLY A 54 -10.02 6.03 0.98
CA GLY A 54 -10.17 4.69 0.40
C GLY A 54 -10.93 4.79 -0.93
N GLY A 55 -10.54 3.98 -1.91
CA GLY A 55 -11.16 3.97 -3.24
C GLY A 55 -12.65 3.63 -3.24
N HIS A 56 -13.20 3.32 -4.42
CA HIS A 56 -14.54 2.73 -4.50
C HIS A 56 -14.58 1.41 -3.72
N ALA A 57 -15.74 1.05 -3.13
CA ALA A 57 -15.86 -0.13 -2.27
C ALA A 57 -15.33 -1.44 -2.91
N ASP A 58 -15.32 -1.52 -4.24
CA ASP A 58 -15.08 -2.74 -5.00
C ASP A 58 -13.59 -3.15 -5.13
N ASN A 59 -12.64 -2.24 -4.89
CA ASN A 59 -11.20 -2.50 -5.07
C ASN A 59 -10.36 -2.33 -3.78
N THR A 60 -11.00 -2.40 -2.63
CA THR A 60 -10.37 -2.23 -1.31
C THR A 60 -9.77 -3.55 -0.78
N PRO A 61 -8.79 -3.52 0.13
CA PRO A 61 -8.27 -4.73 0.75
C PRO A 61 -9.34 -5.63 1.39
N PRO A 62 -10.35 -5.10 2.12
CA PRO A 62 -11.46 -5.92 2.63
C PRO A 62 -12.28 -6.63 1.54
N THR A 63 -12.55 -5.95 0.42
CA THR A 63 -13.28 -6.57 -0.69
C THR A 63 -12.45 -7.64 -1.37
N ILE A 64 -11.17 -7.36 -1.64
CA ILE A 64 -10.24 -8.34 -2.21
C ILE A 64 -10.14 -9.58 -1.31
N SER A 65 -10.04 -9.39 0.02
CA SER A 65 -10.07 -10.48 1.00
C SER A 65 -11.33 -11.35 0.89
N THR A 66 -12.49 -10.69 0.87
CA THR A 66 -13.80 -11.34 0.80
C THR A 66 -13.96 -12.13 -0.50
N GLN A 67 -13.40 -11.62 -1.59
CA GLN A 67 -13.43 -12.30 -2.89
C GLN A 67 -12.40 -13.43 -2.99
N ALA A 68 -11.26 -13.31 -2.30
CA ALA A 68 -10.18 -14.28 -2.35
C ALA A 68 -10.47 -15.54 -1.54
N PHE A 69 -11.06 -15.41 -0.35
CA PHE A 69 -11.12 -16.51 0.62
C PHE A 69 -12.53 -17.03 0.86
N VAL A 70 -12.64 -18.36 0.96
CA VAL A 70 -13.84 -19.04 1.44
C VAL A 70 -13.74 -19.14 2.96
N LEU A 71 -14.75 -18.62 3.65
CA LEU A 71 -14.87 -18.71 5.10
C LEU A 71 -15.89 -19.78 5.49
N ASN A 72 -15.65 -20.48 6.59
CA ASN A 72 -16.67 -21.32 7.22
C ASN A 72 -17.64 -20.50 8.09
N ALA A 73 -18.63 -21.16 8.69
CA ALA A 73 -19.63 -20.51 9.55
C ALA A 73 -19.04 -19.81 10.80
N ALA A 74 -17.81 -20.15 11.20
CA ALA A 74 -17.10 -19.52 12.31
C ALA A 74 -16.22 -18.34 11.85
N GLY A 75 -16.21 -18.00 10.55
CA GLY A 75 -15.39 -16.93 9.99
C GLY A 75 -13.93 -17.33 9.74
N LEU A 76 -13.59 -18.62 9.81
CA LEU A 76 -12.23 -19.09 9.53
C LEU A 76 -12.05 -19.37 8.05
N ILE A 77 -10.89 -19.02 7.49
CA ILE A 77 -10.51 -19.38 6.13
C ILE A 77 -10.46 -20.90 6.02
N VAL A 78 -11.09 -21.45 4.98
CA VAL A 78 -11.06 -22.89 4.67
C VAL A 78 -10.60 -23.18 3.24
N GLY A 79 -10.36 -22.15 2.45
CA GLY A 79 -9.86 -22.30 1.09
C GLY A 79 -9.81 -20.99 0.32
N LEU A 80 -9.22 -21.06 -0.87
CA LEU A 80 -9.30 -20.02 -1.88
C LEU A 80 -10.61 -20.14 -2.66
N ASN A 81 -11.25 -19.02 -2.96
CA ASN A 81 -12.42 -18.98 -3.83
C ASN A 81 -12.01 -19.37 -5.27
N PRO A 82 -12.61 -20.43 -5.86
CA PRO A 82 -12.27 -20.88 -7.20
C PRO A 82 -12.56 -19.82 -8.29
N GLY A 83 -13.46 -18.87 -8.01
CA GLY A 83 -13.77 -17.76 -8.92
C GLY A 83 -12.83 -16.56 -8.80
N PHE A 84 -11.89 -16.55 -7.84
CA PHE A 84 -11.12 -15.35 -7.51
C PHE A 84 -10.32 -14.79 -8.69
N VAL A 85 -9.58 -15.63 -9.41
CA VAL A 85 -8.76 -15.18 -10.55
C VAL A 85 -9.65 -14.62 -11.67
N GLN A 86 -10.80 -15.25 -11.92
CA GLN A 86 -11.75 -14.77 -12.91
C GLN A 86 -12.36 -13.42 -12.51
N TRP A 87 -12.73 -13.26 -11.24
CA TRP A 87 -13.20 -12.00 -10.69
C TRP A 87 -12.17 -10.88 -10.89
N VAL A 88 -10.89 -11.11 -10.54
CA VAL A 88 -9.83 -10.12 -10.76
C VAL A 88 -9.70 -9.74 -12.25
N GLN A 89 -9.79 -10.71 -13.16
CA GLN A 89 -9.72 -10.44 -14.60
C GLN A 89 -10.89 -9.56 -15.10
N GLN A 90 -12.09 -9.75 -14.54
CA GLN A 90 -13.32 -9.10 -15.00
C GLN A 90 -13.51 -7.72 -14.37
N ASP A 91 -13.31 -7.61 -13.06
CA ASP A 91 -13.71 -6.43 -12.27
C ASP A 91 -12.55 -5.47 -11.96
N ILE A 92 -11.32 -5.98 -11.81
CA ILE A 92 -10.13 -5.13 -11.66
C ILE A 92 -9.45 -4.92 -13.02
N GLY A 93 -9.24 -6.01 -13.75
CA GLY A 93 -8.63 -6.03 -15.07
C GLY A 93 -7.12 -5.78 -15.07
N GLY A 94 -6.51 -5.98 -16.24
CA GLY A 94 -5.08 -5.77 -16.47
C GLY A 94 -4.20 -6.98 -16.16
N ALA A 95 -3.10 -7.08 -16.92
CA ALA A 95 -2.17 -8.20 -16.83
C ALA A 95 -1.46 -8.26 -15.47
N ALA A 96 -1.11 -7.11 -14.89
CA ALA A 96 -0.44 -7.05 -13.59
C ALA A 96 -1.31 -7.59 -12.45
N ALA A 97 -2.59 -7.18 -12.38
CA ALA A 97 -3.54 -7.68 -11.38
C ALA A 97 -3.79 -9.18 -11.55
N THR A 98 -4.02 -9.61 -12.80
CA THR A 98 -4.23 -11.03 -13.13
C THR A 98 -3.04 -11.89 -12.70
N ALA A 99 -1.81 -11.43 -12.94
CA ALA A 99 -0.59 -12.15 -12.55
C ALA A 99 -0.50 -12.31 -11.02
N GLN A 100 -0.91 -11.30 -10.24
CA GLN A 100 -0.92 -11.43 -8.78
C GLN A 100 -1.99 -12.41 -8.30
N ALA A 101 -3.19 -12.38 -8.88
CA ALA A 101 -4.24 -13.34 -8.54
C ALA A 101 -3.83 -14.78 -8.86
N GLN A 102 -3.15 -15.00 -9.98
CA GLN A 102 -2.58 -16.30 -10.36
C GLN A 102 -1.45 -16.72 -9.41
N ALA A 103 -0.58 -15.81 -8.99
CA ALA A 103 0.48 -16.09 -8.04
C ALA A 103 -0.09 -16.53 -6.68
N LEU A 104 -1.13 -15.84 -6.17
CA LEU A 104 -1.84 -16.30 -4.97
C LEU A 104 -2.41 -17.70 -5.17
N ALA A 105 -3.13 -17.93 -6.27
CA ALA A 105 -3.77 -19.22 -6.53
C ALA A 105 -2.78 -20.38 -6.64
N ALA A 106 -1.62 -20.15 -7.26
CA ALA A 106 -0.57 -21.16 -7.42
C ALA A 106 0.11 -21.54 -6.09
N ASN A 107 0.19 -20.61 -5.14
CA ASN A 107 0.90 -20.81 -3.86
C ASN A 107 -0.04 -21.15 -2.69
N PHE A 108 -1.34 -20.87 -2.81
CA PHE A 108 -2.28 -20.96 -1.69
C PHE A 108 -2.27 -22.32 -0.98
N GLN A 109 -2.26 -23.43 -1.73
CA GLN A 109 -2.29 -24.77 -1.11
C GLN A 109 -1.04 -25.04 -0.27
N ALA A 110 0.15 -24.75 -0.80
CA ALA A 110 1.40 -24.90 -0.07
C ALA A 110 1.46 -23.98 1.15
N ALA A 111 1.00 -22.73 1.00
CA ALA A 111 0.96 -21.76 2.09
C ALA A 111 -0.01 -22.17 3.21
N PHE A 112 -1.20 -22.67 2.85
CA PHE A 112 -2.31 -22.88 3.79
C PHE A 112 -2.36 -24.29 4.39
N ILE A 113 -2.01 -25.32 3.61
CA ILE A 113 -2.05 -26.72 4.06
C ILE A 113 -0.67 -27.20 4.47
N ASP A 114 0.33 -26.96 3.63
CA ASP A 114 1.69 -27.46 3.86
C ASP A 114 2.49 -26.54 4.80
N LEU A 115 1.95 -25.35 5.09
CA LEU A 115 2.55 -24.31 5.93
C LEU A 115 3.95 -23.91 5.45
N ASP A 116 4.14 -23.88 4.13
CA ASP A 116 5.41 -23.52 3.50
C ASP A 116 5.64 -22.00 3.56
N ASP A 117 6.73 -21.58 4.22
CA ASP A 117 7.04 -20.17 4.48
C ASP A 117 7.25 -19.36 3.18
N ASP A 118 7.89 -19.95 2.17
CA ASP A 118 8.14 -19.28 0.89
C ASP A 118 6.82 -19.06 0.14
N ALA A 119 5.91 -20.05 0.16
CA ALA A 119 4.57 -19.93 -0.38
C ALA A 119 3.72 -18.90 0.38
N GLN A 120 3.85 -18.83 1.71
CA GLN A 120 3.18 -17.81 2.52
C GLN A 120 3.66 -16.40 2.16
N GLN A 121 4.98 -16.21 2.01
CA GLN A 121 5.55 -14.94 1.55
C GLN A 121 5.05 -14.58 0.15
N ALA A 122 5.05 -15.54 -0.78
CA ALA A 122 4.54 -15.34 -2.14
C ALA A 122 3.06 -14.94 -2.15
N CYS A 123 2.24 -15.54 -1.29
CA CYS A 123 0.83 -15.17 -1.13
C CYS A 123 0.67 -13.75 -0.55
N SER A 124 1.40 -13.43 0.52
CA SER A 124 1.38 -12.09 1.15
C SER A 124 1.78 -11.00 0.15
N ASP A 125 2.86 -11.23 -0.59
CA ASP A 125 3.35 -10.32 -1.63
C ASP A 125 2.34 -10.16 -2.76
N ALA A 126 1.78 -11.26 -3.26
CA ALA A 126 0.77 -11.23 -4.33
C ALA A 126 -0.45 -10.42 -3.91
N LEU A 127 -0.91 -10.58 -2.67
CA LEU A 127 -2.06 -9.85 -2.14
C LEU A 127 -1.78 -8.36 -1.96
N ALA A 128 -0.63 -8.00 -1.38
CA ALA A 128 -0.23 -6.60 -1.22
C ALA A 128 -0.10 -5.90 -2.58
N ARG A 129 0.50 -6.60 -3.56
CA ARG A 129 0.68 -6.11 -4.93
C ARG A 129 -0.64 -5.99 -5.67
N LEU A 130 -1.56 -6.94 -5.49
CA LEU A 130 -2.90 -6.85 -6.05
C LEU A 130 -3.65 -5.62 -5.51
N CYS A 131 -3.58 -5.37 -4.20
CA CYS A 131 -4.19 -4.18 -3.59
C CYS A 131 -3.61 -2.88 -4.18
N ALA A 132 -2.29 -2.81 -4.37
CA ALA A 132 -1.66 -1.65 -4.99
C ALA A 132 -2.12 -1.44 -6.45
N VAL A 133 -2.13 -2.50 -7.26
CA VAL A 133 -2.59 -2.41 -8.66
C VAL A 133 -4.07 -2.07 -8.73
N ALA A 134 -4.90 -2.66 -7.87
CA ALA A 134 -6.33 -2.38 -7.80
C ALA A 134 -6.62 -0.93 -7.40
N ALA A 135 -5.74 -0.33 -6.60
CA ALA A 135 -5.76 1.10 -6.27
C ALA A 135 -5.25 2.00 -7.40
N GLY A 136 -4.85 1.44 -8.53
CA GLY A 136 -4.36 2.16 -9.70
C GLY A 136 -2.88 2.51 -9.64
N LEU A 137 -2.10 1.95 -8.70
CA LEU A 137 -0.67 2.21 -8.57
C LEU A 137 0.15 1.34 -9.53
N THR A 138 1.24 1.90 -10.05
CA THR A 138 2.19 1.18 -10.89
C THR A 138 3.28 0.52 -10.04
N LEU A 139 3.38 -0.81 -10.16
CA LEU A 139 4.44 -1.58 -9.51
C LEU A 139 5.79 -1.33 -10.19
N SER A 140 6.85 -1.22 -9.39
CA SER A 140 8.21 -1.24 -9.90
C SER A 140 8.54 -2.61 -10.50
N ALA A 141 9.06 -2.61 -11.74
CA ALA A 141 9.35 -3.81 -12.53
C ALA A 141 10.31 -4.80 -11.85
N ALA A 142 11.08 -4.35 -10.85
CA ALA A 142 12.16 -5.11 -10.25
C ALA A 142 11.98 -5.39 -8.74
N ASN A 143 10.75 -5.21 -8.22
CA ASN A 143 10.43 -5.37 -6.79
C ASN A 143 11.45 -4.68 -5.84
N GLY A 144 11.89 -3.47 -6.19
CA GLY A 144 12.83 -2.72 -5.35
C GLY A 144 14.32 -3.07 -5.52
N THR A 145 14.73 -3.81 -6.55
CA THR A 145 16.16 -3.99 -6.87
C THR A 145 16.80 -2.80 -7.59
N ALA A 146 15.98 -1.89 -8.14
CA ALA A 146 16.41 -0.55 -8.52
C ALA A 146 15.88 0.46 -7.49
N PRO A 147 16.58 1.57 -7.24
CA PRO A 147 16.09 2.59 -6.32
C PRO A 147 14.70 3.07 -6.70
N THR A 148 13.76 2.96 -5.77
CA THR A 148 12.42 3.53 -5.90
C THR A 148 12.19 4.52 -4.78
N SER A 149 11.65 5.69 -5.10
CA SER A 149 11.35 6.71 -4.09
C SER A 149 10.14 6.36 -3.23
N TYR A 150 9.32 5.39 -3.64
CA TYR A 150 8.04 5.09 -3.02
C TYR A 150 7.85 3.60 -2.74
N SER A 151 7.17 3.31 -1.65
CA SER A 151 6.67 1.97 -1.36
C SER A 151 5.35 2.02 -0.61
N VAL A 152 4.56 0.96 -0.69
CA VAL A 152 3.49 0.68 0.25
C VAL A 152 3.97 -0.42 1.17
N VAL A 153 3.79 -0.24 2.47
CA VAL A 153 4.09 -1.26 3.47
C VAL A 153 2.81 -1.71 4.11
N MET A 154 2.70 -3.02 4.23
CA MET A 154 1.61 -3.75 4.85
C MET A 154 2.17 -4.52 6.03
N ALA A 155 1.56 -4.34 7.20
CA ALA A 155 1.83 -5.10 8.41
C ALA A 155 0.67 -6.03 8.72
N SER A 156 0.99 -7.24 9.15
CA SER A 156 -0.02 -8.23 9.48
C SER A 156 0.46 -9.28 10.50
N ASP A 157 -0.50 -9.84 11.24
CA ASP A 157 -0.31 -11.00 12.13
C ASP A 157 -0.23 -12.33 11.36
N HIS A 158 -0.86 -12.39 10.18
CA HIS A 158 -0.87 -13.55 9.31
C HIS A 158 -0.63 -13.17 7.84
N TRP A 159 -0.07 -14.10 7.05
CA TRP A 159 0.22 -13.89 5.63
C TRP A 159 -1.03 -13.61 4.77
N TYR A 160 -2.21 -13.98 5.26
CA TYR A 160 -3.52 -13.76 4.63
C TYR A 160 -4.30 -12.58 5.25
N SER A 161 -3.66 -11.74 6.06
CA SER A 161 -4.29 -10.58 6.74
C SER A 161 -3.62 -9.25 6.37
N TRP A 162 -4.30 -8.13 6.60
CA TRP A 162 -3.93 -6.80 6.08
C TRP A 162 -4.27 -5.67 7.07
N GLU A 163 -3.66 -5.71 8.24
CA GLU A 163 -4.14 -4.97 9.40
C GLU A 163 -3.70 -3.50 9.35
N HIS A 164 -2.46 -3.25 8.93
CA HIS A 164 -1.89 -1.90 8.90
C HIS A 164 -1.19 -1.60 7.58
N TRP A 165 -1.32 -0.35 7.14
CA TRP A 165 -0.81 0.11 5.86
C TRP A 165 -0.18 1.49 5.98
N ALA A 166 0.93 1.69 5.29
CA ALA A 166 1.67 2.95 5.25
C ALA A 166 2.29 3.20 3.86
N LEU A 167 2.43 4.48 3.51
CA LEU A 167 3.20 4.95 2.35
C LEU A 167 4.65 5.22 2.78
N GLY A 168 5.61 4.49 2.23
CA GLY A 168 7.04 4.74 2.40
C GLY A 168 7.60 5.73 1.38
N LEU A 169 8.41 6.69 1.86
CA LEU A 169 9.13 7.69 1.08
C LEU A 169 10.64 7.55 1.30
N ALA A 170 11.42 7.35 0.25
CA ALA A 170 12.87 7.32 0.31
C ALA A 170 13.43 8.75 0.24
N ASN A 171 14.31 9.11 1.17
CA ASN A 171 14.69 10.51 1.36
C ASN A 171 16.19 10.85 1.28
N ASN A 172 17.06 9.88 0.95
CA ASN A 172 18.49 10.17 0.80
C ASN A 172 18.79 10.68 -0.62
N VAL A 173 18.49 11.97 -0.85
CA VAL A 173 18.73 12.67 -2.11
C VAL A 173 20.22 12.63 -2.44
N GLY A 174 20.58 11.96 -3.54
CA GLY A 174 21.96 11.84 -4.03
C GLY A 174 22.64 10.49 -3.78
N GLN A 175 22.02 9.58 -3.01
CA GLN A 175 22.48 8.20 -2.86
C GLN A 175 21.29 7.23 -2.92
N PRO A 176 20.69 7.06 -4.11
CA PRO A 176 19.46 6.30 -4.27
C PRO A 176 19.64 4.80 -3.94
N GLU A 177 20.88 4.29 -3.92
CA GLU A 177 21.22 2.93 -3.49
C GLU A 177 21.28 2.76 -1.95
N TYR A 178 21.28 3.86 -1.18
CA TYR A 178 21.34 3.86 0.29
C TYR A 178 20.30 4.80 0.94
N PRO A 179 18.99 4.60 0.66
CA PRO A 179 17.97 5.50 1.16
C PRO A 179 17.70 5.29 2.65
N ALA A 180 17.66 6.39 3.41
CA ALA A 180 16.85 6.41 4.61
C ALA A 180 15.37 6.47 4.18
N VAL A 181 14.51 5.72 4.87
CA VAL A 181 13.09 5.58 4.52
C VAL A 181 12.23 6.16 5.63
N GLN A 182 11.24 6.96 5.25
CA GLN A 182 10.18 7.45 6.13
C GLN A 182 8.86 6.76 5.77
N TYR A 183 7.97 6.57 6.74
CA TYR A 183 6.66 5.96 6.51
C TYR A 183 5.54 6.86 6.98
N CYS A 184 4.52 7.02 6.14
CA CYS A 184 3.35 7.84 6.42
C CYS A 184 2.12 6.95 6.54
N GLN A 185 1.41 7.04 7.67
CA GLN A 185 0.15 6.32 7.87
C GLN A 185 -0.92 7.24 8.46
N ARG A 186 -2.17 6.85 8.26
CA ARG A 186 -3.31 7.46 8.93
C ARG A 186 -3.75 6.57 10.10
N TYR A 187 -3.98 7.17 11.26
CA TYR A 187 -4.59 6.45 12.38
C TYR A 187 -6.08 6.20 12.07
N ALA A 188 -6.53 4.96 12.19
CA ALA A 188 -7.94 4.64 12.08
C ALA A 188 -8.66 5.15 13.36
N GLY A 189 -9.34 6.30 13.28
CA GLY A 189 -10.13 6.85 14.39
C GLY A 189 -9.84 8.29 14.83
N GLY A 190 -9.44 9.20 13.91
CA GLY A 190 -9.76 10.63 14.06
C GLY A 190 -8.62 11.64 14.32
N ASN A 191 -7.74 11.85 13.32
CA ASN A 191 -6.89 13.04 13.05
C ASN A 191 -5.58 13.32 13.85
N PRO A 192 -4.56 13.96 13.25
CA PRO A 192 -4.04 13.86 11.87
C PRO A 192 -2.63 13.22 11.83
N VAL A 193 -2.39 12.42 10.78
CA VAL A 193 -1.10 11.97 10.20
C VAL A 193 0.13 12.01 11.14
N LYS A 194 0.33 10.93 11.92
CA LYS A 194 1.60 10.63 12.62
C LYS A 194 2.46 9.72 11.76
N THR A 195 3.64 10.22 11.42
CA THR A 195 4.45 9.75 10.29
C THR A 195 5.89 9.44 10.72
N ARG A 196 6.18 9.44 12.03
CA ARG A 196 7.05 8.43 12.63
C ARG A 196 6.10 7.45 13.21
N SER A 197 6.40 6.21 12.96
CA SER A 197 6.24 5.29 14.04
C SER A 197 7.59 4.74 14.43
N ARG A 198 7.78 4.67 15.74
CA ARG A 198 8.45 3.51 16.31
C ARG A 198 7.44 2.36 16.55
N GLN A 199 6.16 2.54 16.20
CA GLN A 199 4.96 1.80 16.63
C GLN A 199 3.84 1.63 15.56
N VAL A 200 4.14 1.66 14.26
CA VAL A 200 3.24 1.31 13.12
C VAL A 200 2.93 -0.17 13.26
N TRP A 201 3.89 -0.87 13.84
CA TRP A 201 3.81 -2.21 14.32
C TRP A 201 3.08 -2.14 15.66
N GLY A 202 1.80 -2.50 15.65
CA GLY A 202 1.22 -3.24 16.76
C GLY A 202 2.02 -4.53 16.99
N ALA A 203 1.40 -5.59 17.50
CA ALA A 203 2.09 -6.88 17.68
C ALA A 203 2.40 -7.62 16.35
N HIS A 204 2.43 -6.92 15.20
CA HIS A 204 2.52 -7.49 13.85
C HIS A 204 3.94 -7.93 13.47
N PRO A 205 4.19 -9.22 13.23
CA PRO A 205 5.49 -9.74 12.89
C PRO A 205 5.80 -9.74 11.37
N ILE A 206 4.80 -9.72 10.48
CA ILE A 206 5.00 -9.84 9.03
C ILE A 206 4.98 -8.45 8.38
N LEU A 207 6.07 -8.10 7.70
CA LEU A 207 6.22 -6.85 6.96
C LEU A 207 6.36 -7.12 5.47
N THR A 208 5.34 -6.77 4.70
CA THR A 208 5.37 -6.85 3.23
C THR A 208 5.55 -5.45 2.66
N ARG A 209 6.57 -5.27 1.80
CA ARG A 209 6.84 -4.00 1.11
C ARG A 209 6.64 -4.15 -0.38
N VAL A 210 5.82 -3.28 -0.94
CA VAL A 210 5.56 -3.18 -2.38
C VAL A 210 6.15 -1.89 -2.90
N TYR A 211 7.05 -1.95 -3.86
CA TYR A 211 7.71 -0.77 -4.42
C TYR A 211 6.96 -0.21 -5.62
N LEU A 212 6.86 1.11 -5.69
CA LEU A 212 6.06 1.85 -6.66
C LEU A 212 6.91 2.89 -7.39
N THR A 213 6.51 3.23 -8.60
CA THR A 213 7.25 4.20 -9.44
C THR A 213 6.76 5.64 -9.29
N GLU A 214 5.55 5.83 -8.78
CA GLU A 214 4.83 7.10 -8.79
C GLU A 214 3.73 7.12 -7.72
N LEU A 215 3.15 8.30 -7.47
CA LEU A 215 2.09 8.53 -6.50
C LEU A 215 0.79 8.94 -7.20
N LEU A 216 -0.36 8.62 -6.61
CA LEU A 216 -1.65 9.21 -7.01
C LEU A 216 -1.75 10.69 -6.59
N ASP A 217 -2.54 11.48 -7.33
CA ASP A 217 -2.82 12.90 -7.05
C ASP A 217 -3.25 13.14 -5.59
N GLY A 218 -4.05 12.24 -5.00
CA GLY A 218 -4.49 12.34 -3.60
C GLY A 218 -3.34 12.25 -2.60
N HIS A 219 -2.32 11.43 -2.87
CA HIS A 219 -1.13 11.37 -2.01
C HIS A 219 -0.38 12.70 -2.05
N VAL A 220 -0.23 13.27 -3.25
CA VAL A 220 0.46 14.56 -3.43
C VAL A 220 -0.30 15.67 -2.71
N SER A 221 -1.61 15.75 -2.88
CA SER A 221 -2.44 16.75 -2.20
C SER A 221 -2.30 16.70 -0.68
N TYR A 222 -2.26 15.50 -0.07
CA TYR A 222 -1.97 15.38 1.36
C TYR A 222 -0.54 15.83 1.73
N LEU A 223 0.45 15.49 0.92
CA LEU A 223 1.86 15.83 1.16
C LEU A 223 2.14 17.33 0.96
N GLU A 224 1.35 18.03 0.14
CA GLU A 224 1.40 19.50 -0.02
C GLU A 224 1.06 20.25 1.27
N HIS A 225 0.20 19.66 2.10
CA HIS A 225 -0.19 20.19 3.40
C HIS A 225 0.68 19.66 4.53
N ALA A 226 1.85 19.13 4.20
CA ALA A 226 2.69 18.46 5.17
C ALA A 226 3.93 19.33 5.46
N GLN A 227 4.22 19.51 6.75
CA GLN A 227 5.31 20.34 7.25
C GLN A 227 6.62 19.96 6.58
N GLY A 228 7.29 20.94 5.96
CA GLY A 228 8.51 20.71 5.19
C GLY A 228 8.30 20.60 3.68
N TRP A 229 7.06 20.60 3.20
CA TRP A 229 6.78 20.75 1.77
C TRP A 229 7.41 22.07 1.24
N PRO A 230 8.28 22.01 0.21
CA PRO A 230 8.78 23.19 -0.45
C PRO A 230 7.72 23.66 -1.45
N GLY A 231 7.03 24.74 -1.12
CA GLY A 231 6.05 25.40 -2.01
C GLY A 231 6.62 25.85 -3.34
#